data_AF-A0A6M3MAR1-F1
#
_entry.id   AF-A0A6M3MAR1-F1
#
_cell.length_a   1.000
_cell.length_b   1.000
_cell.length_c   1.000
_cell.angle_alpha   90.00
_cell.angle_beta   90.00
_cell.angle_gamma   90.00
#
_symmetry.space_group_name_H-M   'P 1'
#
loop_
_entity.id
_entity.type
_entity.pdbx_description
1 polymer ?
#
loop_
_entity_poly.entity_id
_entity_poly.type
_entity_poly.pdbx_seq_one_letter_code
_entity_poly.pdbx_strand_id
1 'polypeptide(L)'
;MQKFLDDLRLIETVSQELQELLLEKKKIRKCALIVGHKESSQGAVSPSGITEFAYNQELAELIKKYVERAEVVIVYRRTYEQLPDDVNQIKPDFA
;
A
#
# COMPACT_ATOMS: atom_id res chain seq x y z
N MET A 1 -9.19 -30.88 -38.78
CA MET A 1 -10.01 -29.68 -38.52
C MET A 1 -10.28 -29.50 -37.03
N GLN A 2 -10.75 -30.51 -36.30
CA GLN A 2 -11.00 -30.43 -34.84
C GLN A 2 -9.76 -29.99 -34.04
N LYS A 3 -8.61 -30.66 -34.23
CA LYS A 3 -7.34 -30.29 -33.57
C LYS A 3 -6.96 -28.81 -33.77
N PHE A 4 -7.13 -28.28 -34.97
CA PHE A 4 -6.83 -26.88 -35.28
C PHE A 4 -7.75 -25.91 -34.52
N LEU A 5 -9.02 -26.26 -34.37
CA LEU A 5 -9.98 -25.48 -33.58
C LEU A 5 -9.66 -25.56 -32.07
N ASP A 6 -9.21 -26.72 -31.60
CA ASP A 6 -8.80 -26.89 -30.20
C ASP A 6 -7.52 -26.10 -29.89
N ASP A 7 -6.53 -26.12 -30.80
CA ASP A 7 -5.31 -25.33 -30.69
C ASP A 7 -5.60 -23.81 -30.68
N LEU A 8 -6.55 -23.34 -31.50
CA LEU A 8 -7.01 -21.94 -31.51
C LEU A 8 -7.63 -21.53 -30.17
N ARG A 9 -8.49 -22.37 -29.58
CA ARG A 9 -9.10 -22.11 -28.27
C ARG A 9 -8.05 -22.07 -27.15
N LEU A 10 -7.05 -22.95 -27.23
CA LEU A 10 -5.95 -22.96 -26.27
C LEU A 10 -5.15 -21.65 -26.36
N ILE A 11 -4.85 -21.18 -27.57
CA ILE A 11 -4.15 -19.91 -27.78
C ILE A 11 -4.97 -18.72 -27.23
N GLU A 12 -6.28 -18.69 -27.49
CA GLU A 12 -7.16 -17.65 -26.97
C GLU A 12 -7.16 -17.63 -25.44
N THR A 13 -7.22 -18.80 -24.80
CA THR A 13 -7.22 -18.94 -23.34
C THR A 13 -5.91 -18.44 -22.74
N VAL A 14 -4.77 -18.89 -23.27
CA VAL A 14 -3.44 -18.45 -22.80
C VAL A 14 -3.24 -16.95 -22.99
N SER A 15 -3.74 -16.40 -24.10
CA SER A 15 -3.67 -14.95 -24.36
C SER A 15 -4.46 -14.15 -23.31
N GLN A 16 -5.66 -14.61 -22.93
CA GLN A 16 -6.47 -13.99 -21.90
C GLN A 16 -5.77 -14.03 -20.53
N GLU A 17 -5.27 -15.20 -20.12
CA GLU A 17 -4.53 -15.35 -18.85
C GLU A 17 -3.30 -14.44 -18.78
N LEU A 18 -2.56 -14.31 -19.88
CA LEU A 18 -1.42 -13.40 -19.98
C LEU A 18 -1.84 -11.94 -19.82
N GLN A 19 -2.96 -11.53 -20.41
CA GLN A 19 -3.46 -10.16 -20.25
C GLN A 19 -3.87 -9.87 -18.80
N GLU A 20 -4.53 -10.80 -18.13
CA GLU A 20 -4.89 -10.66 -16.71
C GLU A 20 -3.64 -10.55 -15.82
N LEU A 21 -2.64 -11.40 -16.04
CA LEU A 21 -1.37 -11.34 -15.30
C LEU A 21 -0.62 -10.02 -15.54
N LEU A 22 -0.65 -9.50 -16.75
CA LEU A 22 -0.04 -8.20 -17.08
C LEU A 22 -0.79 -7.05 -16.42
N LEU A 23 -2.12 -7.12 -16.36
CA LEU A 23 -2.95 -6.12 -15.69
C LEU A 23 -2.69 -6.14 -14.17
N GLU A 24 -2.64 -7.33 -13.58
CA GLU A 24 -2.36 -7.52 -12.15
C GLU A 24 -0.95 -7.00 -11.78
N LYS A 25 0.06 -7.29 -12.61
CA LYS A 25 1.42 -6.74 -12.42
C LYS A 25 1.49 -5.22 -12.55
N LYS A 26 0.57 -4.61 -13.29
CA LYS A 26 0.48 -3.15 -13.47
C LYS A 26 -0.36 -2.47 -12.39
N LYS A 27 -1.09 -3.23 -11.58
CA LYS A 27 -1.98 -2.68 -10.55
C LYS A 27 -1.15 -2.00 -9.47
N ILE A 28 -1.28 -0.68 -9.36
CA ILE A 28 -0.76 0.08 -8.23
C ILE A 28 -1.61 -0.27 -7.02
N ARG A 29 -0.96 -0.79 -5.97
CA ARG A 29 -1.63 -1.17 -4.72
C ARG A 29 -1.73 0.04 -3.80
N LYS A 30 -2.83 0.16 -3.07
CA LYS A 30 -3.02 1.22 -2.09
C LYS A 30 -2.46 0.80 -0.73
N CYS A 31 -1.58 1.60 -0.16
CA CYS A 31 -0.93 1.37 1.12
C CYS A 31 -1.41 2.40 2.14
N ALA A 32 -1.91 1.96 3.29
CA ALA A 32 -2.16 2.85 4.43
C ALA A 32 -0.94 2.85 5.36
N LEU A 33 -0.12 3.89 5.28
CA LEU A 33 1.07 4.02 6.11
C LEU A 33 0.73 4.70 7.44
N ILE A 34 0.73 3.92 8.53
CA ILE A 34 0.32 4.39 9.85
C ILE A 34 1.51 5.04 10.56
N VAL A 35 1.36 6.30 10.96
CA VAL A 35 2.35 7.01 11.78
C VAL A 35 2.10 6.67 13.25
N GLY A 36 3.09 6.03 13.88
CA GLY A 36 3.09 5.76 15.31
C GLY A 36 3.16 7.06 16.12
N HIS A 37 2.65 7.01 17.36
CA HIS A 37 2.59 8.18 18.24
C HIS A 37 1.73 9.33 17.67
N LYS A 38 1.72 10.47 18.37
CA LYS A 38 1.00 11.68 17.93
C LYS A 38 1.64 12.91 18.54
N GLU A 39 1.27 14.09 18.05
CA GLU A 39 1.79 15.36 18.55
C GLU A 39 1.61 15.52 20.08
N SER A 40 0.50 15.03 20.63
CA SER A 40 0.23 15.04 22.08
C SER A 40 0.91 13.90 22.87
N SER A 41 1.54 12.94 22.19
CA SER A 41 2.16 11.75 22.79
C SER A 41 3.39 11.35 21.97
N GLN A 42 4.46 12.13 22.12
CA GLN A 42 5.65 12.16 21.27
C GLN A 42 6.47 10.85 21.19
N GLY A 43 6.27 9.93 22.12
CA GLY A 43 6.96 8.63 22.14
C GLY A 43 8.38 8.72 22.69
N ALA A 44 9.26 7.82 22.24
CA ALA A 44 10.67 7.86 22.61
C ALA A 44 11.34 9.15 22.14
N VAL A 45 12.45 9.53 22.78
CA VAL A 45 13.25 10.70 22.38
C VAL A 45 14.70 10.26 22.25
N SER A 46 15.33 10.60 21.13
CA SER A 46 16.74 10.32 20.89
C SER A 46 17.64 11.18 21.80
N PRO A 47 18.93 10.82 21.97
CA PRO A 47 19.89 11.70 22.65
C PRO A 47 20.06 13.09 21.99
N SER A 48 19.75 13.20 20.70
CA SER A 48 19.76 14.47 19.94
C SER A 48 18.46 15.28 20.10
N GLY A 49 17.50 14.82 20.91
CA GLY A 49 16.24 15.51 21.17
C GLY A 49 15.16 15.29 20.11
N ILE A 50 15.36 14.40 19.14
CA ILE A 50 14.36 14.09 18.12
C ILE A 50 13.37 13.10 18.72
N THR A 51 12.08 13.44 18.67
CA THR A 51 11.01 12.55 19.14
C THR A 51 10.72 11.47 18.10
N GLU A 52 10.22 10.33 18.57
CA GLU A 52 9.76 9.23 17.72
C GLU A 52 8.67 9.69 16.76
N PHE A 53 7.74 10.52 17.23
CA PHE A 53 6.71 11.10 16.38
C PHE A 53 7.31 11.96 15.25
N ALA A 54 8.25 12.85 15.57
CA ALA A 54 8.90 13.70 14.57
C ALA A 54 9.66 12.88 13.53
N TYR A 55 10.42 11.89 13.99
CA TYR A 55 11.17 10.98 13.12
C TYR A 55 10.24 10.19 12.19
N ASN A 56 9.19 9.57 12.73
CA ASN A 56 8.25 8.76 11.97
C ASN A 56 7.47 9.60 10.95
N GLN A 57 7.12 10.83 11.28
CA GLN A 57 6.45 11.74 10.36
C GLN A 57 7.34 12.08 9.17
N GLU A 58 8.61 12.43 9.40
CA GLU A 58 9.56 12.72 8.32
C GLU A 58 9.79 11.47 7.45
N LEU A 59 9.97 10.31 8.08
CA LEU A 59 10.13 9.04 7.38
C LEU A 59 8.89 8.70 6.53
N ALA A 60 7.68 8.94 7.02
CA ALA A 60 6.45 8.68 6.28
C ALA A 60 6.33 9.55 5.01
N GLU A 61 6.69 10.83 5.10
CA GLU A 61 6.72 11.72 3.94
C GLU A 61 7.78 11.28 2.91
N LEU A 62 8.95 10.82 3.36
CA LEU A 62 9.97 10.26 2.47
C LEU A 62 9.47 8.99 1.78
N ILE A 63 8.85 8.06 2.51
CA ILE A 63 8.27 6.83 1.93
C ILE A 63 7.23 7.19 0.88
N LYS A 64 6.30 8.09 1.19
CA LYS A 64 5.27 8.55 0.25
C LYS A 64 5.87 9.19 -1.01
N LYS A 65 6.97 9.93 -0.86
CA LYS A 65 7.67 10.60 -1.98
C LYS A 65 8.38 9.62 -2.90
N TYR A 66 9.00 8.58 -2.36
CA TYR A 66 9.91 7.69 -3.11
C TYR A 66 9.30 6.34 -3.51
N VAL A 67 8.17 5.93 -2.95
CA VAL A 67 7.48 4.70 -3.35
C VAL A 67 6.68 4.93 -4.64
N GLU A 68 7.07 4.24 -5.71
CA GLU A 68 6.42 4.38 -7.02
C GLU A 68 5.40 3.26 -7.32
N ARG A 69 5.50 2.12 -6.64
CA ARG A 69 4.69 0.92 -6.90
C ARG A 69 3.47 0.77 -6.00
N ALA A 70 3.21 1.76 -5.15
CA ALA A 70 2.03 1.81 -4.32
C ALA A 70 1.54 3.26 -4.16
N GLU A 71 0.23 3.43 -4.09
CA GLU A 71 -0.38 4.68 -3.66
C GLU A 71 -0.30 4.74 -2.13
N VAL A 72 0.64 5.52 -1.61
CA VAL A 72 0.85 5.66 -0.16
C VAL A 72 -0.04 6.75 0.42
N VAL A 73 -0.90 6.36 1.36
CA VAL A 73 -1.76 7.25 2.15
C VAL A 73 -1.27 7.24 3.60
N ILE A 74 -0.79 8.39 4.08
CA ILE A 74 -0.33 8.54 5.46
C ILE A 74 -1.54 8.67 6.38
N VAL A 75 -1.56 7.88 7.46
CA VAL A 75 -2.65 7.83 8.44
C VAL A 75 -2.11 8.21 9.81
N TYR A 76 -2.67 9.27 10.39
CA TYR A 76 -2.37 9.70 11.75
C TYR A 76 -3.37 9.10 12.72
N ARG A 77 -2.87 8.44 13.76
CA ARG A 77 -3.70 7.82 14.78
C ARG A 77 -4.35 8.85 15.70
N ARG A 78 -5.67 8.84 15.79
CA ARG A 78 -6.44 9.58 16.83
C ARG A 78 -6.38 8.85 18.17
N THR A 79 -6.87 7.61 18.15
CA THR A 79 -6.88 6.62 19.25
C THR A 79 -6.59 5.22 18.70
N TYR A 80 -6.24 4.25 19.54
CA TYR A 80 -6.00 2.88 19.05
C TYR A 80 -7.30 2.20 18.60
N GLU A 81 -8.39 2.54 19.28
CA GLU A 81 -9.73 2.01 19.05
C GLU A 81 -10.30 2.46 17.70
N GLN A 82 -10.03 3.70 17.29
CA GLN A 82 -10.52 4.27 16.03
C GLN A 82 -9.62 3.98 14.82
N LEU A 83 -8.37 3.56 15.05
CA LEU A 83 -7.41 3.34 13.98
C LEU A 83 -7.88 2.30 12.93
N PRO A 84 -8.47 1.15 13.32
CA PRO A 84 -9.00 0.21 12.33
C PRO A 84 -10.07 0.84 11.43
N ASP A 85 -10.96 1.67 11.97
CA ASP A 85 -12.00 2.34 11.19
C ASP A 85 -11.39 3.38 10.25
N ASP A 86 -10.42 4.16 10.72
CA ASP A 86 -9.70 5.15 9.92
C ASP A 86 -8.97 4.49 8.73
N VAL A 87 -8.31 3.35 8.98
CA VAL A 87 -7.64 2.55 7.94
C VAL A 87 -8.66 1.93 6.97
N ASN A 88 -9.75 1.35 7.47
CA ASN A 88 -10.77 0.70 6.64
C ASN A 88 -11.48 1.69 5.70
N GLN A 89 -11.67 2.95 6.10
CA GLN A 89 -12.26 3.99 5.25
C GLN A 89 -11.40 4.30 4.02
N ILE A 90 -10.08 4.16 4.12
CA ILE A 90 -9.14 4.37 3.01
C ILE A 90 -9.21 3.23 1.99
N LYS A 91 -9.70 2.05 2.41
CA LYS A 91 -9.74 0.79 1.65
C LYS A 91 -8.37 0.44 1.05
N PRO A 92 -7.31 0.35 1.87
CA PRO A 92 -6.00 -0.03 1.37
C PRO A 92 -5.98 -1.52 0.98
N ASP A 93 -5.08 -1.88 0.07
CA ASP A 93 -4.73 -3.28 -0.18
C ASP A 93 -3.89 -3.85 0.98
N PHE A 94 -3.11 -3.02 1.67
CA PHE A 94 -2.32 -3.37 2.85
C PHE A 94 -2.00 -2.12 3.71
N ALA A 95 -1.67 -2.35 4.98
CA ALA A 95 -1.29 -1.31 5.95
C ALA A 95 -0.04 -1.72 6.71
#